data_AF-A0A4E0QY11-F1
#
_entry.id   AF-A0A4E0QY11-F1
#
_cell.length_a   1.000
_cell.length_b   1.000
_cell.length_c   1.000
_cell.angle_alpha   90.00
_cell.angle_beta   90.00
_cell.angle_gamma   90.00
#
_symmetry.space_group_name_H-M   'P 1'
#
loop_
_entity.id
_entity.type
_entity.pdbx_description
1 polymer ?
#
loop_
_entity_poly.entity_id
_entity_poly.type
_entity_poly.pdbx_seq_one_letter_code
_entity_poly.pdbx_strand_id
1 'polypeptide(L)'
;MNKKINWHRAFGLTLSDFFKDSNFEILLEKDMSVKPQFLDVLIIKKSDGKPIEKLPDGLEHLADYNILTYKSMHQALVSWAIEEVIGHYVSYRKIVSKRRVRPTHHLSTPNLH
;
A
#
# COMPACT_ATOMS: atom_id res chain seq x y z
N MET A 1 11.15 -27.81 -17.14
CA MET A 1 11.46 -26.55 -16.43
C MET A 1 10.38 -26.29 -15.40
N ASN A 2 10.68 -26.42 -14.10
CA ASN A 2 9.72 -26.12 -13.04
C ASN A 2 9.70 -24.59 -12.82
N LYS A 3 8.65 -23.92 -13.29
CA LYS A 3 8.55 -22.46 -13.22
C LYS A 3 8.25 -22.08 -11.76
N LYS A 4 9.24 -21.56 -11.02
CA LYS A 4 9.03 -21.10 -9.64
C LYS A 4 7.96 -19.99 -9.64
N ILE A 5 6.87 -20.21 -8.90
CA ILE A 5 5.80 -19.22 -8.73
C ILE A 5 6.38 -18.02 -7.99
N ASN A 6 6.16 -16.81 -8.53
CA ASN A 6 6.45 -15.57 -7.81
C ASN A 6 5.30 -15.28 -6.85
N TRP A 7 5.39 -15.83 -5.64
CA TRP A 7 4.35 -15.73 -4.61
C TRP A 7 4.05 -14.30 -4.18
N HIS A 8 5.06 -13.43 -4.14
CA HIS A 8 4.89 -12.01 -3.82
C HIS A 8 4.01 -11.30 -4.83
N ARG A 9 4.30 -11.51 -6.12
CA ARG A 9 3.50 -10.94 -7.21
C ARG A 9 2.08 -11.52 -7.21
N ALA A 10 1.97 -12.83 -7.02
CA ALA A 10 0.67 -13.49 -6.95
C ALA A 10 -0.18 -12.91 -5.80
N PHE A 11 0.40 -12.78 -4.61
CA PHE A 11 -0.27 -12.20 -3.44
C PHE A 11 -0.73 -10.76 -3.68
N GLY A 12 0.14 -9.90 -4.20
CA GLY A 12 -0.22 -8.52 -4.52
C GLY A 12 -1.36 -8.43 -5.54
N LEU A 13 -1.30 -9.23 -6.61
CA LEU A 13 -2.37 -9.26 -7.61
C LEU A 13 -3.69 -9.79 -7.04
N THR A 14 -3.64 -10.83 -6.22
CA THR A 14 -4.84 -11.38 -5.56
C THR A 14 -5.51 -10.35 -4.67
N LEU A 15 -4.75 -9.59 -3.86
CA LEU A 15 -5.34 -8.55 -3.02
C LEU A 15 -5.82 -7.35 -3.84
N SER A 16 -5.09 -6.92 -4.87
CA SER A 16 -5.55 -5.87 -5.77
C SER A 16 -6.86 -6.23 -6.48
N ASP A 17 -7.01 -7.48 -6.91
CA ASP A 17 -8.23 -7.97 -7.54
C ASP A 17 -9.38 -8.09 -6.53
N PHE A 18 -9.11 -8.62 -5.33
CA PHE A 18 -10.11 -8.76 -4.26
C PHE A 18 -10.68 -7.41 -3.81
N PHE A 19 -9.85 -6.38 -3.67
CA PHE A 19 -10.26 -5.05 -3.25
C PHE A 19 -10.68 -4.14 -4.42
N LYS A 20 -10.73 -4.66 -5.65
CA LYS A 20 -11.11 -3.88 -6.81
C LYS A 20 -12.51 -3.28 -6.64
N ASP A 21 -12.63 -1.98 -6.93
CA ASP A 21 -13.87 -1.19 -6.81
C ASP A 21 -14.47 -1.13 -5.40
N SER A 22 -13.74 -1.62 -4.39
CA SER A 22 -14.13 -1.57 -2.98
C SER A 22 -13.80 -0.24 -2.32
N ASN A 23 -14.22 -0.07 -1.07
CA ASN A 23 -13.86 1.04 -0.18
C ASN A 23 -12.42 0.96 0.36
N PHE A 24 -11.56 0.20 -0.31
CA PHE A 24 -10.13 0.16 -0.06
C PHE A 24 -9.33 0.36 -1.36
N GLU A 25 -8.28 1.15 -1.26
CA GLU A 25 -7.26 1.36 -2.29
C GLU A 25 -6.01 0.56 -1.91
N ILE A 26 -5.52 -0.25 -2.86
CA ILE A 26 -4.29 -1.04 -2.71
C ILE A 26 -3.18 -0.38 -3.49
N LEU A 27 -2.12 0.02 -2.79
CA LEU A 27 -0.89 0.50 -3.41
C LEU A 27 0.19 -0.57 -3.22
N LEU A 28 0.61 -1.13 -4.35
CA LEU A 28 1.77 -2.02 -4.41
C LEU A 28 3.03 -1.14 -4.40
N GLU A 29 3.92 -1.31 -3.44
CA GLU A 29 5.20 -0.62 -3.52
C GLU A 29 6.02 -1.22 -4.68
N LYS A 30 6.56 -0.34 -5.52
CA LYS A 30 7.43 -0.70 -6.63
C LYS A 30 8.87 -0.53 -6.14
N ASP A 31 9.60 -1.65 -6.05
CA ASP A 31 11.03 -1.72 -5.72
C ASP A 31 11.84 -0.56 -6.32
N MET A 32 12.60 0.15 -5.50
CA MET A 32 13.65 1.08 -5.94
C MET A 32 15.06 0.45 -5.93
N SER A 33 15.16 -0.89 -5.96
CA SER A 33 16.43 -1.62 -5.88
C SER A 33 16.95 -2.01 -7.27
N VAL A 34 18.28 -1.93 -7.48
CA VAL A 34 19.00 -2.36 -8.71
C VAL A 34 18.89 -3.88 -8.94
N LYS A 35 18.57 -4.66 -7.89
CA LYS A 35 18.12 -6.05 -7.99
C LYS A 35 16.60 -6.11 -7.72
N PRO A 36 15.80 -6.84 -8.52
CA PRO A 36 14.37 -7.00 -8.21
C PRO A 36 14.23 -7.68 -6.85
N GLN A 37 13.61 -6.99 -5.89
CA GLN A 37 13.45 -7.44 -4.50
C GLN A 37 11.99 -7.76 -4.13
N PHE A 38 11.09 -8.01 -5.09
CA PHE A 38 9.73 -8.49 -4.80
C PHE A 38 8.91 -7.54 -3.90
N LEU A 39 7.62 -7.82 -3.81
CA LEU A 39 6.66 -6.95 -3.14
C LEU A 39 6.80 -7.09 -1.60
N ASP A 40 7.64 -6.27 -0.96
CA ASP A 40 7.83 -6.35 0.50
C ASP A 40 6.71 -5.67 1.30
N VAL A 41 6.04 -4.66 0.73
CA VAL A 41 5.02 -3.86 1.40
C VAL A 41 3.81 -3.57 0.50
N LEU A 42 2.63 -3.78 1.09
CA LEU A 42 1.33 -3.38 0.59
C LEU A 42 0.79 -2.27 1.48
N ILE A 43 0.28 -1.22 0.86
CA ILE A 43 -0.51 -0.22 1.58
C ILE A 43 -1.98 -0.46 1.26
N ILE A 44 -2.78 -0.60 2.32
CA ILE A 44 -4.24 -0.67 2.24
C ILE A 44 -4.79 0.59 2.88
N LYS A 45 -5.48 1.40 2.08
CA LYS A 45 -6.05 2.67 2.52
C LYS A 45 -7.56 2.66 2.31
N LYS A 46 -8.34 3.17 3.25
CA LYS A 46 -9.77 3.38 3.00
C LYS A 46 -10.00 4.41 1.89
N SER A 47 -11.01 4.16 1.07
CA SER A 47 -11.45 5.00 -0.04
C SER A 47 -12.97 5.14 -0.02
N ASP A 48 -13.50 6.01 -0.87
CA ASP A 48 -14.95 6.25 -1.01
C ASP A 48 -15.65 5.21 -1.92
N GLY A 49 -15.00 4.07 -2.18
CA GLY A 49 -15.55 2.99 -2.98
C GLY A 49 -16.64 2.18 -2.28
N LYS A 50 -17.07 1.07 -2.91
CA LYS A 50 -18.18 0.27 -2.37
C LYS A 50 -17.74 -0.52 -1.12
N PRO A 51 -18.51 -0.49 -0.02
CA PRO A 51 -18.21 -1.32 1.14
C PRO A 51 -18.12 -2.80 0.75
N ILE A 52 -17.09 -3.48 1.23
CA ILE A 52 -16.96 -4.93 1.09
C ILE A 52 -17.61 -5.63 2.28
N GLU A 53 -18.48 -6.62 2.01
CA GLU A 53 -19.28 -7.28 3.05
C GLU A 53 -18.46 -8.23 3.93
N LYS A 54 -17.45 -8.90 3.34
CA LYS A 54 -16.62 -9.87 4.04
C LYS A 54 -15.15 -9.65 3.70
N LEU A 55 -14.35 -9.41 4.73
CA LEU A 55 -12.90 -9.32 4.62
C LEU A 55 -12.26 -10.71 4.82
N PRO A 56 -11.07 -10.95 4.24
CA PRO A 56 -10.27 -12.13 4.55
C PRO A 56 -9.86 -12.13 6.02
N ASP A 57 -9.65 -13.32 6.56
CA ASP A 57 -9.24 -13.51 7.94
C ASP A 57 -7.96 -12.69 8.25
N GLY A 58 -7.99 -11.96 9.36
CA GLY A 58 -6.90 -11.09 9.81
C GLY A 58 -6.93 -9.67 9.22
N LEU A 59 -7.89 -9.34 8.34
CA LEU A 59 -8.08 -7.99 7.79
C LEU A 59 -9.35 -7.29 8.32
N GLU A 60 -10.00 -7.80 9.36
CA GLU A 60 -11.29 -7.31 9.86
C GLU A 60 -11.19 -5.93 10.53
N HIS A 61 -10.00 -5.56 11.01
CA HIS A 61 -9.76 -4.35 11.81
C HIS A 61 -8.86 -3.33 11.10
N LEU A 62 -8.99 -3.21 9.78
CA LEU A 62 -8.21 -2.24 9.00
C LEU A 62 -8.49 -0.80 9.45
N ALA A 63 -7.41 -0.08 9.78
CA ALA A 63 -7.42 1.35 10.01
C ALA A 63 -7.60 2.12 8.69
N ASP A 64 -7.59 3.45 8.74
CA ASP A 64 -7.71 4.27 7.53
C ASP A 64 -6.49 4.13 6.60
N TYR A 65 -5.33 3.83 7.18
CA TYR A 65 -4.07 3.54 6.49
C TYR A 65 -3.40 2.35 7.16
N ASN A 66 -3.03 1.34 6.38
CA ASN A 66 -2.43 0.11 6.87
C ASN A 66 -1.22 -0.24 6.01
N ILE A 67 -0.24 -0.88 6.63
CA ILE A 67 0.96 -1.38 5.99
C ILE A 67 1.06 -2.86 6.30
N LEU A 68 1.16 -3.66 5.24
CA LEU A 68 1.22 -5.10 5.31
C LEU A 68 2.50 -5.57 4.65
N THR A 69 3.27 -6.39 5.34
CA THR A 69 4.38 -7.13 4.74
C THR A 69 3.98 -8.58 4.56
N TYR A 70 4.46 -9.19 3.48
CA TYR A 70 4.23 -10.60 3.17
C TYR A 70 5.55 -11.35 3.11
N LYS A 71 5.57 -12.56 3.65
CA LYS A 71 6.70 -13.49 3.54
C LYS A 71 6.16 -14.82 3.01
N SER A 72 6.78 -15.31 1.94
CA SER A 72 6.42 -16.61 1.36
C SER A 72 6.87 -17.76 2.26
N MET A 73 6.41 -18.99 1.98
CA MET A 73 6.68 -20.17 2.82
C MET A 73 8.16 -20.45 3.15
N HIS A 74 9.09 -19.94 2.35
CA HIS A 74 10.53 -20.14 2.54
C HIS A 74 11.24 -18.90 3.07
N GLN A 75 10.50 -17.89 3.54
CA GLN A 75 11.03 -16.66 4.11
C GLN A 75 10.59 -16.53 5.56
N ALA A 76 11.56 -16.34 6.46
CA ALA A 76 11.28 -16.01 7.85
C ALA A 76 11.01 -14.51 8.00
N LEU A 77 10.13 -14.15 8.94
CA LEU A 77 10.00 -12.79 9.43
C LEU A 77 11.11 -12.53 10.46
N VAL A 78 12.20 -11.90 10.01
CA VAL A 78 13.37 -11.58 10.85
C VAL A 78 13.35 -10.13 11.30
N SER A 79 14.19 -9.77 12.28
CA SER A 79 14.30 -8.41 12.81
C SER A 79 14.52 -7.36 11.72
N TRP A 80 15.37 -7.65 10.74
CA TRP A 80 15.62 -6.76 9.60
C TRP A 80 14.35 -6.45 8.80
N ALA A 81 13.51 -7.46 8.53
CA ALA A 81 12.26 -7.26 7.81
C ALA A 81 11.29 -6.36 8.59
N ILE A 82 11.34 -6.39 9.92
CA ILE A 82 10.54 -5.51 10.76
C ILE A 82 11.05 -4.07 10.67
N GLU A 83 12.37 -3.86 10.69
CA GLU A 83 12.97 -2.53 10.52
C GLU A 83 12.62 -1.91 9.17
N GLU A 84 12.62 -2.71 8.10
CA GLU A 84 12.18 -2.29 6.76
C GLU A 84 10.72 -1.80 6.80
N VAL A 85 9.80 -2.60 7.35
CA VAL A 85 8.37 -2.25 7.44
C VAL A 85 8.16 -0.96 8.24
N ILE A 86 8.88 -0.76 9.34
CA ILE A 86 8.85 0.49 10.11
C ILE A 86 9.35 1.66 9.26
N GLY A 87 10.42 1.48 8.49
CA GLY A 87 10.95 2.47 7.55
C GLY A 87 9.92 2.86 6.48
N HIS A 88 9.21 1.89 5.90
CA HIS A 88 8.12 2.11 4.96
C HIS A 88 6.98 2.89 5.61
N TYR A 89 6.59 2.54 6.84
CA TYR A 89 5.60 3.28 7.61
C TYR A 89 5.96 4.75 7.80
N VAL A 90 7.17 5.03 8.27
CA VAL A 90 7.63 6.41 8.47
C VAL A 90 7.63 7.18 7.15
N SER A 91 8.09 6.57 6.06
CA SER A 91 8.17 7.19 4.74
C SER A 91 6.79 7.49 4.18
N TYR A 92 5.88 6.53 4.23
CA TYR A 92 4.51 6.71 3.72
C TYR A 92 3.74 7.76 4.53
N ARG A 93 3.88 7.76 5.86
CA ARG A 93 3.27 8.79 6.73
C ARG A 93 3.70 10.20 6.32
N LYS A 94 4.98 10.41 5.98
CA LYS A 94 5.50 11.70 5.50
C LYS A 94 4.85 12.11 4.18
N ILE A 95 4.66 11.18 3.24
CA ILE A 95 3.99 11.44 1.95
C ILE A 95 2.53 11.85 2.18
N VAL A 96 1.78 11.09 2.98
CA VAL A 96 0.37 11.39 3.30
C VAL A 96 0.24 12.76 3.98
N SER A 97 1.13 13.05 4.93
CA SER A 97 1.13 14.33 5.65
C SER A 97 1.41 15.52 4.74
N LYS A 98 2.37 15.41 3.80
CA LYS A 98 2.65 16.45 2.80
C LYS A 98 1.46 16.68 1.84
N ARG A 99 0.74 15.62 1.46
CA ARG A 99 -0.45 15.75 0.60
C ARG A 99 -1.58 16.53 1.31
N ARG A 100 -1.70 16.40 2.63
CA ARG A 100 -2.70 17.13 3.44
C ARG A 100 -2.41 18.63 3.55
N VAL A 101 -1.16 19.06 3.38
CA VAL A 101 -0.70 20.45 3.61
C VAL A 101 -0.62 21.27 2.30
N ARG A 102 -1.31 20.90 1.22
CA ARG A 102 -1.47 21.77 0.04
C ARG A 102 -2.87 22.41 0.01
N PRO A 103 -3.07 23.63 0.51
CA PRO A 103 -4.19 24.46 0.10
C PRO A 103 -3.94 24.93 -1.34
N THR A 104 -4.96 24.81 -2.18
CA THR A 104 -5.04 25.45 -3.49
C THR A 104 -4.89 26.96 -3.35
N HIS A 105 -3.75 27.51 -3.77
CA HIS A 105 -3.73 28.91 -4.22
C HIS A 105 -4.45 28.96 -5.56
N HIS A 106 -5.78 29.12 -5.53
CA HIS A 106 -6.49 29.68 -6.67
C HIS A 106 -6.07 31.16 -6.78
N LEU A 107 -5.42 31.50 -7.89
CA LEU A 107 -5.24 32.89 -8.28
C LEU A 107 -6.62 33.48 -8.60
N SER A 108 -7.16 34.23 -7.65
CA SER A 108 -8.14 35.26 -7.94
C SER A 108 -7.37 36.49 -8.39
N THR A 109 -7.27 36.74 -9.69
CA THR A 109 -6.90 38.08 -10.19
C THR A 109 -8.08 39.03 -9.95
N PRO A 110 -7.90 40.19 -9.32
CA PRO A 110 -8.96 41.18 -9.17
C PRO A 110 -9.25 41.84 -10.52
N ASN A 111 -10.53 42.03 -10.82
CA ASN A 111 -10.99 42.95 -11.85
C ASN A 111 -10.42 44.35 -11.57
N LEU A 112 -9.70 44.91 -12.53
CA LEU A 112 -9.42 46.34 -12.59
C LEU A 112 -10.42 46.96 -13.57
N HIS A 113 -11.24 47.85 -13.02
CA HIS A 113 -11.99 48.88 -13.75
C HIS A 113 -11.04 49.88 -14.41
#